data_AF-A0A7W4UBG2-F1
#
_entry.id   AF-A0A7W4UBG2-F1
#
_cell.length_a   1.000
_cell.length_b   1.000
_cell.length_c   1.000
_cell.angle_alpha   90.00
_cell.angle_beta   90.00
_cell.angle_gamma   90.00
#
_symmetry.space_group_name_H-M   'P 1'
#
loop_
_entity.id
_entity.type
_entity.pdbx_description
1 polymer ?
#
loop_
_entity_poly.entity_id
_entity_poly.type
_entity_poly.pdbx_seq_one_letter_code
_entity_poly.pdbx_strand_id
1 'polypeptide(L)'
;MSGRRGWWRRNRWALAALPVALVAALAASSDRVASYYWHAGLHDARTAGHGEWLELHDEYTDAQGTHERVVRVRLDRTAALTPAALRQAGVEVPRGARAVQVTLSLEADPDLPLALCRLALRDADGTRYDYEGPDAGEVTTARPISPCVPGDTPGPSESVGRLDALLSADERDPRPRSWTVEPVVVVPDDARVDEVLLWWREPVYVALDVG
;
A
#
# COMPACT_ATOMS: atom_id res chain seq x y z
N MET A 1 21.47 60.93 -8.53
CA MET A 1 20.79 59.85 -7.76
C MET A 1 19.26 59.84 -7.93
N SER A 2 18.71 60.42 -9.00
CA SER A 2 17.26 60.69 -9.13
C SER A 2 16.42 59.54 -9.71
N GLY A 3 17.05 58.52 -10.30
CA GLY A 3 16.36 57.39 -10.95
C GLY A 3 15.74 56.37 -9.98
N ARG A 4 16.33 56.18 -8.79
CA ARG A 4 15.85 55.17 -7.81
C ARG A 4 14.48 55.56 -7.24
N ARG A 5 14.26 56.81 -6.84
CA ARG A 5 12.99 57.26 -6.24
C ARG A 5 11.80 57.18 -7.21
N GLY A 6 12.02 57.43 -8.51
CA GLY A 6 10.97 57.32 -9.54
C GLY A 6 10.51 55.88 -9.79
N TRP A 7 11.45 54.92 -9.72
CA TRP A 7 11.14 53.50 -9.89
C TRP A 7 10.29 52.94 -8.75
N TRP A 8 10.63 53.23 -7.49
CA TRP A 8 9.84 52.78 -6.33
C TRP A 8 8.41 53.32 -6.36
N ARG A 9 8.23 54.59 -6.75
CA ARG A 9 6.90 55.21 -6.82
C ARG A 9 6.04 54.63 -7.94
N ARG A 10 6.66 54.22 -9.06
CA ARG A 10 5.99 53.58 -10.20
C ARG A 10 5.59 52.13 -9.89
N ASN A 11 6.40 51.41 -9.11
CA ASN A 11 6.18 49.99 -8.78
C ASN A 11 5.55 49.75 -7.40
N ARG A 12 5.19 50.80 -6.65
CA ARG A 12 4.67 50.70 -5.27
C ARG A 12 3.50 49.73 -5.12
N TRP A 13 2.62 49.65 -6.11
CA TRP A 13 1.48 48.75 -6.10
C TRP A 13 1.89 47.29 -6.37
N ALA A 14 2.82 47.07 -7.30
CA ALA A 14 3.37 45.73 -7.55
C ALA A 14 4.14 45.22 -6.33
N LEU A 15 4.89 46.08 -5.66
CA LEU A 15 5.62 45.75 -4.44
C LEU A 15 4.68 45.50 -3.25
N ALA A 16 3.57 46.24 -3.15
CA ALA A 16 2.53 45.99 -2.14
C ALA A 16 1.73 44.70 -2.43
N ALA A 17 1.58 44.33 -3.71
CA ALA A 17 0.93 43.09 -4.12
C ALA A 17 1.84 41.86 -4.00
N LEU A 18 3.17 42.04 -3.99
CA LEU A 18 4.15 40.95 -3.95
C LEU A 18 3.96 39.99 -2.75
N PRO A 19 3.75 40.45 -1.50
CA PRO A 19 3.51 39.55 -0.37
C PRO A 19 2.23 38.75 -0.54
N VAL A 20 1.16 39.38 -1.05
CA VAL A 20 -0.12 38.72 -1.30
C VAL A 20 0.03 37.65 -2.39
N ALA A 21 0.74 37.97 -3.48
CA ALA A 21 1.05 37.03 -4.55
C ALA A 21 1.92 35.86 -4.05
N LEU A 22 2.90 36.13 -3.19
CA LEU A 22 3.75 35.12 -2.58
C LEU A 22 2.95 34.17 -1.67
N VAL A 23 2.08 34.72 -0.81
CA VAL A 23 1.21 33.91 0.05
C VAL A 23 0.24 33.08 -0.78
N ALA A 24 -0.36 33.64 -1.83
CA ALA A 24 -1.25 32.91 -2.73
C ALA A 24 -0.51 31.78 -3.47
N ALA A 25 0.72 32.04 -3.94
CA ALA A 25 1.55 31.02 -4.57
C ALA A 25 1.92 29.90 -3.59
N LEU A 26 2.30 30.23 -2.36
CA LEU A 26 2.61 29.25 -1.31
C LEU A 26 1.40 28.42 -0.94
N ALA A 27 0.21 29.03 -0.79
CA ALA A 27 -1.02 28.30 -0.49
C ALA A 27 -1.42 27.34 -1.63
N ALA A 28 -1.29 27.78 -2.89
CA ALA A 28 -1.53 26.92 -4.05
C ALA A 28 -0.52 25.77 -4.17
N SER A 29 0.74 26.01 -3.78
CA SER A 29 1.77 24.96 -3.74
C SER A 29 1.60 24.01 -2.55
N SER A 30 1.13 24.49 -1.39
CA SER A 30 0.91 23.64 -0.21
C SER A 30 -0.23 22.66 -0.42
N ASP A 31 -1.26 23.06 -1.19
CA ASP A 31 -2.36 22.16 -1.56
C ASP A 31 -1.85 20.93 -2.32
N ARG A 32 -0.92 21.12 -3.28
CA ARG A 32 -0.26 20.01 -3.98
C ARG A 32 0.56 19.13 -3.04
N VAL A 33 1.29 19.72 -2.11
CA VAL A 33 2.05 18.93 -1.12
C VAL A 33 1.09 18.12 -0.23
N ALA A 34 0.01 18.73 0.25
CA ALA A 34 -0.99 18.05 1.05
C ALA A 34 -1.68 16.92 0.27
N SER A 35 -2.17 17.18 -0.95
CA SER A 35 -2.87 16.17 -1.74
C SER A 35 -1.97 15.02 -2.19
N TYR A 36 -0.74 15.29 -2.66
CA TYR A 36 0.12 14.27 -3.25
C TYR A 36 1.07 13.59 -2.27
N TYR A 37 1.49 14.27 -1.21
CA TYR A 37 2.48 13.72 -0.28
C TYR A 37 1.89 13.36 1.06
N TRP A 38 0.94 14.17 1.56
CA TRP A 38 0.28 13.85 2.81
C TRP A 38 -0.79 12.79 2.57
N HIS A 39 -1.83 13.08 1.79
CA HIS A 39 -2.96 12.17 1.63
C HIS A 39 -2.66 10.88 0.84
N ALA A 40 -1.66 10.89 -0.04
CA ALA A 40 -1.28 9.74 -0.87
C ALA A 40 0.03 9.08 -0.42
N GLY A 41 0.33 9.14 0.89
CA GLY A 41 1.53 8.54 1.49
C GLY A 41 1.20 7.69 2.71
N LEU A 42 1.99 6.64 2.92
CA LEU A 42 1.93 5.82 4.14
C LEU A 42 2.53 6.60 5.31
N HIS A 43 1.67 7.19 6.16
CA HIS A 43 2.13 8.01 7.28
C HIS A 43 1.37 7.76 8.59
N ASP A 44 0.35 6.90 8.59
CA ASP A 44 -0.38 6.52 9.81
C ASP A 44 -0.14 5.04 10.14
N ALA A 45 1.02 4.74 10.71
CA ALA A 45 1.47 3.38 10.98
C ALA A 45 0.80 2.79 12.21
N ARG A 46 0.50 1.49 12.14
CA ARG A 46 0.23 0.62 13.29
C ARG A 46 1.31 -0.46 13.30
N THR A 47 2.04 -0.55 14.41
CA THR A 47 3.26 -1.36 14.51
C THR A 47 3.05 -2.56 15.42
N ALA A 48 3.63 -3.69 15.07
CA ALA A 48 3.74 -4.85 15.96
C ALA A 48 5.02 -5.64 15.71
N GLY A 49 5.49 -6.35 16.75
CA GLY A 49 6.69 -7.18 16.65
C GLY A 49 6.45 -8.47 15.86
N HIS A 50 7.55 -9.14 15.51
CA HIS A 50 7.51 -10.46 14.90
C HIS A 50 6.70 -11.45 15.76
N GLY A 51 5.77 -12.18 15.15
CA GLY A 51 4.91 -13.15 15.83
C GLY A 51 3.81 -12.55 16.72
N GLU A 52 3.65 -11.23 16.75
CA GLU A 52 2.57 -10.56 17.49
C GLU A 52 1.35 -10.30 16.58
N TRP A 53 0.15 -10.51 17.12
CA TRP A 53 -1.08 -10.13 16.44
C TRP A 53 -1.33 -8.63 16.59
N LEU A 54 -1.54 -7.96 15.46
CA LEU A 54 -1.99 -6.58 15.39
C LEU A 54 -3.40 -6.53 14.82
N GLU A 55 -4.29 -5.76 15.45
CA GLU A 55 -5.61 -5.45 14.91
C GLU A 55 -5.57 -4.08 14.22
N LEU A 56 -5.91 -4.05 12.93
CA LEU A 56 -6.00 -2.86 12.12
C LEU A 56 -7.47 -2.47 11.96
N HIS A 57 -7.80 -1.24 12.32
CA HIS A 57 -9.05 -0.58 11.97
C HIS A 57 -8.77 0.42 10.86
N ASP A 58 -9.55 0.33 9.78
CA ASP A 58 -9.51 1.23 8.64
C ASP A 58 -10.92 1.46 8.12
N GLU A 59 -11.11 2.47 7.26
CA GLU A 59 -12.38 2.74 6.60
C GLU A 59 -12.23 2.64 5.09
N TYR A 60 -13.28 2.17 4.42
CA TYR A 60 -13.37 2.21 2.96
C TYR A 60 -14.72 2.73 2.52
N THR A 61 -14.75 3.34 1.33
CA THR A 61 -15.98 3.85 0.72
C THR A 61 -16.18 3.16 -0.61
N ASP A 62 -17.36 2.59 -0.78
CA ASP A 62 -17.81 1.94 -2.01
C ASP A 62 -19.16 2.51 -2.48
N ALA A 63 -19.83 1.86 -3.43
CA ALA A 63 -21.11 2.35 -3.95
C ALA A 63 -22.26 2.34 -2.92
N GLN A 64 -22.09 1.68 -1.77
CA GLN A 64 -23.11 1.52 -0.73
C GLN A 64 -22.86 2.47 0.45
N GLY A 65 -21.70 3.09 0.54
CA GLY A 65 -21.37 4.08 1.57
C GLY A 65 -19.96 3.88 2.14
N THR A 66 -19.73 4.47 3.31
CA THR A 66 -18.50 4.27 4.08
C THR A 66 -18.72 3.15 5.08
N HIS A 67 -17.75 2.24 5.17
CA HIS A 67 -17.78 1.06 6.01
C HIS A 67 -16.47 0.93 6.80
N GLU A 68 -16.55 0.29 7.95
CA GLU A 68 -15.37 -0.09 8.73
C GLU A 68 -14.78 -1.41 8.19
N ARG A 69 -13.45 -1.49 8.18
CA ARG A 69 -12.66 -2.69 7.93
C ARG A 69 -11.81 -2.98 9.15
N VAL A 70 -12.06 -4.14 9.76
CA VAL A 70 -11.25 -4.66 10.88
C VAL A 70 -10.56 -5.94 10.44
N VAL A 71 -9.23 -5.96 10.50
CA VAL A 71 -8.41 -7.11 10.11
C VAL A 71 -7.32 -7.30 11.15
N ARG A 72 -7.12 -8.55 11.59
CA ARG A 72 -5.97 -8.92 12.39
C ARG A 72 -4.89 -9.52 11.51
N VAL A 73 -3.66 -9.13 11.73
CA VAL A 73 -2.51 -9.63 10.97
C VAL A 73 -1.35 -9.96 11.91
N ARG A 74 -0.61 -11.00 11.57
CA ARG A 74 0.61 -11.40 12.25
C ARG A 74 1.66 -11.82 11.22
N LEU A 75 2.88 -11.35 11.41
CA LEU A 75 4.03 -11.85 10.67
C LEU A 75 4.53 -13.13 11.32
N ASP A 76 4.44 -14.24 10.59
CA ASP A 76 4.92 -15.55 11.07
C ASP A 76 6.37 -15.81 10.69
N ARG A 77 6.78 -15.40 9.48
CA ARG A 77 8.12 -15.67 8.95
C ARG A 77 8.46 -14.76 7.77
N THR A 78 9.74 -14.45 7.62
CA THR A 78 10.33 -14.06 6.33
C THR A 78 11.49 -14.99 5.98
N ALA A 79 11.57 -15.45 4.74
CA ALA A 79 12.67 -16.32 4.31
C ALA A 79 13.06 -16.06 2.86
N ALA A 80 14.36 -16.11 2.56
CA ALA A 80 14.82 -16.13 1.18
C ALA A 80 14.41 -17.46 0.50
N LEU A 81 13.86 -17.37 -0.71
CA LEU A 81 13.45 -18.56 -1.44
C LEU A 81 14.63 -19.30 -2.05
N THR A 82 14.55 -20.63 -2.00
CA THR A 82 15.50 -21.50 -2.71
C THR A 82 15.21 -21.52 -4.21
N PRO A 83 16.20 -21.88 -5.07
CA PRO A 83 15.95 -22.00 -6.52
C PRO A 83 14.82 -22.96 -6.89
N ALA A 84 14.55 -23.98 -6.08
CA ALA A 84 13.42 -24.88 -6.30
C ALA A 84 12.08 -24.20 -6.00
N ALA A 85 12.00 -23.46 -4.89
CA ALA A 85 10.80 -22.72 -4.49
C ALA A 85 10.50 -21.55 -5.45
N LEU A 86 11.52 -20.88 -5.98
CA LEU A 86 11.34 -19.84 -7.02
C LEU A 86 10.61 -20.37 -8.25
N ARG A 87 10.97 -21.58 -8.72
CA ARG A 87 10.29 -22.21 -9.86
C ARG A 87 8.84 -22.53 -9.56
N GLN A 88 8.52 -22.97 -8.34
CA GLN A 88 7.15 -23.26 -7.92
C GLN A 88 6.31 -21.99 -7.79
N ALA A 89 6.90 -20.90 -7.29
CA ALA A 89 6.26 -19.60 -7.20
C ALA A 89 6.20 -18.86 -8.55
N GLY A 90 6.83 -19.41 -9.60
CA GLY A 90 6.96 -18.81 -10.93
C GLY A 90 7.81 -17.53 -10.97
N VAL A 91 8.63 -17.26 -9.94
CA VAL A 91 9.29 -15.95 -9.72
C VAL A 91 10.58 -15.91 -10.50
N GLU A 92 10.67 -14.97 -11.43
CA GLU A 92 11.93 -14.59 -12.05
C GLU A 92 12.66 -13.60 -11.15
N VAL A 93 13.93 -13.89 -10.87
CA VAL A 93 14.77 -13.06 -10.02
C VAL A 93 15.93 -12.53 -10.87
N PRO A 94 16.03 -11.19 -11.06
CA PRO A 94 17.16 -10.59 -11.76
C PRO A 94 18.49 -10.87 -11.07
N ARG A 95 19.60 -10.71 -11.80
CA ARG A 95 20.93 -10.79 -11.19
C ARG A 95 21.12 -9.68 -10.15
N GLY A 96 21.71 -10.02 -9.00
CA GLY A 96 21.92 -9.08 -7.89
C GLY A 96 20.67 -8.90 -7.02
N ALA A 97 19.66 -9.76 -7.18
CA ALA A 97 18.44 -9.76 -6.41
C ALA A 97 18.13 -11.17 -5.87
N ARG A 98 17.32 -11.20 -4.82
CA ARG A 98 16.76 -12.40 -4.20
C ARG A 98 15.27 -12.23 -3.98
N ALA A 99 14.53 -13.33 -3.96
CA ALA A 99 13.13 -13.30 -3.56
C ALA A 99 12.98 -13.66 -2.08
N VAL A 100 12.21 -12.86 -1.36
CA VAL A 100 11.86 -13.05 0.05
C VAL A 100 10.39 -13.43 0.11
N GLN A 101 10.12 -14.63 0.61
CA GLN A 101 8.77 -15.07 0.96
C GLN A 101 8.42 -14.54 2.35
N VAL A 102 7.23 -13.97 2.45
CA VAL A 102 6.65 -13.45 3.68
C VAL A 102 5.47 -14.33 4.04
N THR A 103 5.49 -14.99 5.19
CA THR A 103 4.36 -15.76 5.69
C THR A 103 3.57 -14.90 6.67
N LEU A 104 2.32 -14.59 6.32
CA LEU A 104 1.40 -13.84 7.17
C LEU A 104 0.22 -14.72 7.56
N SER A 105 -0.18 -14.65 8.84
CA SER A 105 -1.48 -15.11 9.29
C SER A 105 -2.44 -13.92 9.40
N LEU A 106 -3.65 -14.09 8.90
CA LEU A 106 -4.69 -13.06 8.94
C LEU A 106 -5.99 -13.61 9.53
N GLU A 107 -6.76 -12.73 10.20
CA GLU A 107 -8.13 -13.00 10.62
C GLU A 107 -9.03 -11.81 10.27
N ALA A 108 -10.20 -12.09 9.71
CA ALA A 108 -11.23 -11.09 9.47
C ALA A 108 -12.61 -11.74 9.31
N ASP A 109 -13.65 -10.92 9.23
CA ASP A 109 -14.95 -11.38 8.77
C ASP A 109 -14.84 -11.92 7.31
N PRO A 110 -15.38 -13.12 7.01
CA PRO A 110 -15.41 -13.70 5.65
C PRO A 110 -16.06 -12.80 4.61
N ASP A 111 -17.04 -12.00 5.02
CA ASP A 111 -17.84 -11.15 4.13
C ASP A 111 -17.22 -9.77 3.94
N LEU A 112 -16.06 -9.49 4.57
CA LEU A 112 -15.36 -8.22 4.44
C LEU A 112 -14.55 -8.18 3.13
N PRO A 113 -14.72 -7.16 2.27
CA PRO A 113 -13.94 -7.05 1.05
C PRO A 113 -12.50 -6.65 1.38
N LEU A 114 -11.57 -7.58 1.15
CA LEU A 114 -10.13 -7.39 1.41
C LEU A 114 -9.25 -7.61 0.17
N ALA A 115 -9.85 -7.75 -1.00
CA ALA A 115 -9.09 -7.71 -2.24
C ALA A 115 -8.38 -6.35 -2.40
N LEU A 116 -7.38 -6.31 -3.27
CA LEU A 116 -6.58 -5.13 -3.64
C LEU A 116 -5.74 -4.52 -2.50
N CYS A 117 -5.47 -5.29 -1.45
CA CYS A 117 -4.38 -4.95 -0.54
C CYS A 117 -3.04 -4.86 -1.28
N ARG A 118 -2.12 -4.12 -0.67
CA ARG A 118 -0.75 -3.92 -1.11
C ARG A 118 0.18 -4.35 0.00
N LEU A 119 1.31 -4.93 -0.40
CA LEU A 119 2.35 -5.38 0.52
C LEU A 119 3.69 -4.88 0.03
N ALA A 120 4.58 -4.56 0.95
CA ALA A 120 5.96 -4.22 0.65
C ALA A 120 6.90 -4.67 1.75
N LEU A 121 8.18 -4.76 1.42
CA LEU A 121 9.27 -4.87 2.38
C LEU A 121 9.94 -3.51 2.54
N ARG A 122 10.36 -3.18 3.75
CA ARG A 122 11.16 -1.98 4.04
C ARG A 122 12.49 -2.37 4.65
N ASP A 123 13.58 -1.79 4.13
CA ASP A 123 14.92 -1.97 4.69
C ASP A 123 15.29 -0.92 5.74
N ALA A 124 16.45 -1.12 6.37
CA ALA A 124 17.02 -0.24 7.39
C ALA A 124 17.19 1.22 6.95
N ASP A 125 17.39 1.46 5.64
CA ASP A 125 17.54 2.79 5.07
C ASP A 125 16.18 3.43 4.71
N GLY A 126 15.08 2.69 4.93
CA GLY A 126 13.72 3.11 4.62
C GLY A 126 13.31 2.88 3.17
N THR A 127 14.13 2.18 2.38
CA THR A 127 13.79 1.82 1.00
C THR A 127 12.66 0.82 0.99
N ARG A 128 11.64 1.06 0.15
CA ARG A 128 10.47 0.20 0.01
C ARG A 128 10.57 -0.64 -1.26
N TYR A 129 10.33 -1.93 -1.12
CA TYR A 129 10.26 -2.91 -2.20
C TYR A 129 8.83 -3.45 -2.26
N ASP A 130 8.07 -3.04 -3.25
CA ASP A 130 6.66 -3.40 -3.38
C ASP A 130 6.49 -4.84 -3.89
N TYR A 131 5.45 -5.53 -3.40
CA TYR A 131 5.00 -6.78 -3.99
C TYR A 131 4.49 -6.52 -5.41
N GLU A 132 5.03 -7.24 -6.37
CA GLU A 132 4.57 -7.23 -7.75
C GLU A 132 3.67 -8.45 -8.00
N GLY A 133 2.40 -8.15 -8.27
CA GLY A 133 1.42 -9.16 -8.68
C GLY A 133 1.69 -9.74 -10.06
N PRO A 134 0.83 -10.65 -10.54
CA PRO A 134 0.98 -11.24 -11.87
C PRO A 134 0.79 -10.18 -12.97
N ASP A 135 1.40 -10.42 -14.14
CA ASP A 135 1.25 -9.56 -15.31
C ASP A 135 -0.22 -9.55 -15.79
N ALA A 136 -0.62 -8.45 -16.44
CA ALA A 136 -1.98 -8.30 -16.95
C ALA A 136 -2.33 -9.42 -17.94
N GLY A 137 -3.33 -10.23 -17.59
CA GLY A 137 -3.79 -11.38 -18.38
C GLY A 137 -3.28 -12.74 -17.88
N GLU A 138 -2.38 -12.76 -16.90
CA GLU A 138 -1.98 -13.97 -16.19
C GLU A 138 -2.91 -14.22 -14.98
N VAL A 139 -3.70 -15.29 -15.05
CA VAL A 139 -4.54 -15.73 -13.93
C VAL A 139 -3.83 -16.88 -13.23
N THR A 140 -3.24 -16.60 -12.07
CA THR A 140 -2.50 -17.58 -11.28
C THR A 140 -2.93 -17.52 -9.83
N THR A 141 -3.21 -18.70 -9.25
CA THR A 141 -3.47 -18.84 -7.80
C THR A 141 -2.19 -18.81 -6.99
N ALA A 142 -1.04 -19.08 -7.61
CA ALA A 142 0.27 -19.06 -6.96
C ALA A 142 0.77 -17.63 -6.70
N ARG A 143 0.27 -16.64 -7.46
CA ARG A 143 0.51 -15.21 -7.22
C ARG A 143 -0.79 -14.43 -7.37
N PRO A 144 -1.57 -14.31 -6.29
CA PRO A 144 -2.79 -13.54 -6.35
C PRO A 144 -2.47 -12.05 -6.54
N ILE A 145 -3.33 -11.35 -7.27
CA ILE A 145 -3.29 -9.88 -7.40
C ILE A 145 -3.23 -9.20 -6.03
N SER A 146 -3.87 -9.82 -5.03
CA SER A 146 -3.96 -9.33 -3.66
C SER A 146 -3.11 -10.22 -2.74
N PRO A 147 -1.97 -9.75 -2.22
CA PRO A 147 -1.03 -10.57 -1.45
C PRO A 147 -1.53 -10.96 -0.05
N CYS A 148 -2.67 -10.42 0.41
CA CYS A 148 -3.21 -10.64 1.76
C CYS A 148 -4.41 -11.60 1.81
N VAL A 149 -4.94 -12.05 0.67
CA VAL A 149 -6.07 -12.98 0.63
C VAL A 149 -5.70 -14.24 -0.17
N PRO A 150 -6.34 -15.39 0.10
CA PRO A 150 -6.14 -16.59 -0.70
C PRO A 150 -6.59 -16.36 -2.15
N GLY A 151 -5.85 -16.94 -3.11
CA GLY A 151 -6.18 -16.77 -4.54
C GLY A 151 -7.45 -17.50 -4.97
N ASP A 152 -7.78 -18.60 -4.31
CA ASP A 152 -8.96 -19.44 -4.57
C ASP A 152 -10.21 -18.95 -3.83
N THR A 153 -10.04 -18.42 -2.62
CA THR A 153 -11.10 -17.92 -1.74
C THR A 153 -10.84 -16.47 -1.29
N PRO A 154 -10.76 -15.49 -2.22
CA PRO A 154 -10.39 -14.12 -1.88
C PRO A 154 -11.44 -13.38 -1.03
N GLY A 155 -12.68 -13.88 -1.03
CA GLY A 155 -13.84 -13.20 -0.45
C GLY A 155 -14.48 -12.22 -1.43
N PRO A 156 -15.43 -11.38 -0.96
CA PRO A 156 -16.14 -10.44 -1.80
C PRO A 156 -15.26 -9.27 -2.25
N SER A 157 -15.70 -8.59 -3.30
CA SER A 157 -15.13 -7.31 -3.75
C SER A 157 -15.95 -6.15 -3.19
N GLU A 158 -15.34 -4.95 -3.10
CA GLU A 158 -16.07 -3.72 -2.77
C GLU A 158 -17.20 -3.49 -3.79
N SER A 159 -18.34 -2.95 -3.35
CA SER A 159 -19.49 -2.74 -4.24
C SER A 159 -19.23 -1.64 -5.27
N VAL A 160 -19.54 -1.94 -6.51
CA VAL A 160 -19.60 -0.98 -7.62
C VAL A 160 -21.05 -0.64 -8.01
N GLY A 161 -22.00 -0.97 -7.13
CA GLY A 161 -23.40 -0.61 -7.21
C GLY A 161 -24.15 -1.41 -8.28
N ARG A 162 -24.70 -0.73 -9.29
CA ARG A 162 -25.54 -1.40 -10.31
C ARG A 162 -24.77 -2.44 -11.14
N LEU A 163 -23.45 -2.39 -11.13
CA LEU A 163 -22.59 -3.33 -11.84
C LEU A 163 -22.28 -4.59 -11.03
N ASP A 164 -22.62 -4.65 -9.73
CA ASP A 164 -22.33 -5.81 -8.88
C ASP A 164 -22.86 -7.09 -9.51
N ALA A 165 -24.14 -7.11 -9.91
CA ALA A 165 -24.76 -8.28 -10.52
C ALA A 165 -24.11 -8.73 -11.85
N LEU A 166 -23.35 -7.86 -12.53
CA LEU A 166 -22.61 -8.18 -13.75
C LEU A 166 -21.17 -8.63 -13.45
N LEU A 167 -20.61 -8.21 -12.32
CA LEU A 167 -19.25 -8.48 -11.89
C LEU A 167 -19.16 -9.57 -10.81
N SER A 168 -20.28 -10.06 -10.29
CA SER A 168 -20.40 -11.28 -9.48
C SER A 168 -19.90 -12.48 -10.28
N ALA A 169 -18.58 -12.59 -10.44
CA ALA A 169 -17.94 -13.69 -11.13
C ALA A 169 -17.85 -14.88 -10.15
N ASP A 170 -18.79 -15.80 -10.35
CA ASP A 170 -18.87 -17.15 -9.81
C ASP A 170 -19.08 -17.28 -8.29
N GLU A 171 -19.90 -18.25 -7.90
CA GLU A 171 -20.03 -18.76 -6.53
C GLU A 171 -18.69 -19.35 -6.08
N ARG A 172 -17.76 -18.48 -5.66
CA ARG A 172 -16.53 -18.92 -5.01
C ARG A 172 -16.85 -19.25 -3.56
N ASP A 173 -16.17 -20.27 -3.05
CA ASP A 173 -16.27 -20.60 -1.64
C ASP A 173 -15.91 -19.37 -0.79
N PRO A 174 -16.63 -19.15 0.32
CA PRO A 174 -16.36 -18.02 1.20
C PRO A 174 -14.95 -18.12 1.77
N ARG A 175 -14.28 -16.96 1.91
CA ARG A 175 -12.97 -16.90 2.57
C ARG A 175 -13.11 -17.42 4.00
N PRO A 176 -12.22 -18.31 4.48
CA PRO A 176 -12.24 -18.71 5.88
C PRO A 176 -12.00 -17.49 6.80
N ARG A 177 -12.45 -17.57 8.06
CA ARG A 177 -12.24 -16.51 9.07
C ARG A 177 -10.78 -16.24 9.38
N SER A 178 -9.95 -17.26 9.27
CA SER A 178 -8.51 -17.19 9.43
C SER A 178 -7.83 -17.92 8.28
N TRP A 179 -6.73 -17.35 7.79
CA TRP A 179 -5.98 -17.92 6.70
C TRP A 179 -4.52 -17.50 6.76
N THR A 180 -3.71 -18.15 5.94
CA THR A 180 -2.29 -17.85 5.76
C THR A 180 -2.03 -17.51 4.31
N VAL A 181 -1.19 -16.51 4.08
CA VAL A 181 -0.69 -16.14 2.76
C VAL A 181 0.83 -16.14 2.76
N GLU A 182 1.41 -16.38 1.59
CA GLU A 182 2.86 -16.46 1.42
C GLU A 182 3.36 -15.60 0.24
N PRO A 183 3.06 -14.28 0.21
CA PRO A 183 3.54 -13.41 -0.86
C PRO A 183 5.05 -13.38 -0.96
N VAL A 184 5.55 -13.17 -2.18
CA VAL A 184 6.98 -13.14 -2.49
C VAL A 184 7.33 -11.78 -3.05
N VAL A 185 8.35 -11.15 -2.47
CA VAL A 185 8.87 -9.84 -2.88
C VAL A 185 10.32 -9.99 -3.34
N VAL A 186 10.67 -9.38 -4.46
CA VAL A 186 12.05 -9.36 -4.96
C VAL A 186 12.79 -8.14 -4.42
N VAL A 187 13.95 -8.36 -3.83
CA VAL A 187 14.79 -7.31 -3.22
C VAL A 187 16.24 -7.47 -3.68
N PRO A 188 17.08 -6.41 -3.61
CA PRO A 188 18.52 -6.52 -3.80
C PRO A 188 19.14 -7.59 -2.88
N ASP A 189 20.17 -8.28 -3.37
CA ASP A 189 20.85 -9.37 -2.65
C ASP A 189 21.49 -8.94 -1.33
N ASP A 190 21.80 -7.65 -1.18
CA ASP A 190 22.40 -7.02 0.00
C ASP A 190 21.38 -6.27 0.87
N ALA A 191 20.13 -6.12 0.42
CA ALA A 191 19.10 -5.44 1.20
C ALA A 191 18.89 -6.15 2.54
N ARG A 192 18.82 -5.40 3.63
CA ARG A 192 18.45 -5.92 4.95
C ARG A 192 17.02 -5.51 5.25
N VAL A 193 16.11 -6.45 5.13
CA VAL A 193 14.67 -6.22 5.37
C VAL A 193 14.43 -6.18 6.87
N ASP A 194 13.90 -5.06 7.35
CA ASP A 194 13.60 -4.84 8.78
C ASP A 194 12.09 -4.87 9.05
N GLU A 195 11.25 -4.50 8.08
CA GLU A 195 9.80 -4.46 8.25
C GLU A 195 9.03 -5.02 7.04
N VAL A 196 7.86 -5.58 7.33
CA VAL A 196 6.81 -5.91 6.35
C VAL A 196 5.69 -4.88 6.47
N LEU A 197 5.34 -4.26 5.35
CA LEU A 197 4.26 -3.29 5.26
C LEU A 197 3.04 -3.91 4.59
N LEU A 198 1.84 -3.71 5.16
CA LEU A 198 0.57 -4.15 4.59
C LEU A 198 -0.48 -3.05 4.69
N TRP A 199 -1.19 -2.77 3.60
CA TRP A 199 -2.25 -1.76 3.58
C TRP A 199 -3.28 -2.02 2.49
N TRP A 200 -4.44 -1.39 2.62
CA TRP A 200 -5.47 -1.39 1.58
C TRP A 200 -5.63 0.01 0.99
N ARG A 201 -5.70 1.02 1.85
CA ARG A 201 -5.82 2.43 1.47
C ARG A 201 -4.86 3.26 2.29
N GLU A 202 -4.24 4.24 1.64
CA GLU A 202 -3.44 5.24 2.35
C GLU A 202 -4.36 6.22 3.08
N PRO A 203 -3.93 6.77 4.23
CA PRO A 203 -2.56 6.72 4.74
C PRO A 203 -2.26 5.63 5.79
N VAL A 204 -3.29 4.87 6.17
CA VAL A 204 -3.25 3.88 7.25
C VAL A 204 -2.55 2.61 6.77
N TYR A 205 -1.63 2.09 7.57
CA TYR A 205 -0.93 0.85 7.24
C TYR A 205 -0.42 0.10 8.46
N VAL A 206 -0.18 -1.18 8.26
CA VAL A 206 0.50 -2.05 9.21
C VAL A 206 1.99 -2.08 8.87
N ALA A 207 2.83 -1.98 9.90
CA ALA A 207 4.26 -2.24 9.84
C ALA A 207 4.61 -3.34 10.86
N LEU A 208 5.15 -4.47 10.38
CA LEU A 208 5.49 -5.64 11.20
C LEU A 208 7.00 -5.83 11.20
N ASP A 209 7.60 -5.83 12.38
CA ASP A 209 9.05 -6.03 12.52
C ASP A 209 9.43 -7.47 12.16
N VAL A 210 10.53 -7.63 11.42
CA VAL A 210 11.01 -8.93 10.98
C VAL A 210 11.80 -9.68 12.06
N GLY A 211 12.39 -8.97 13.03
CA GLY A 211 13.13 -9.52 14.16
C GLY A 211 14.64 -9.68 13.93
#